data_AF-A0A6L6HVG7-F1
#
_entry.id   AF-A0A6L6HVG7-F1
#
_cell.length_a   1.000
_cell.length_b   1.000
_cell.length_c   1.000
_cell.angle_alpha   90.00
_cell.angle_beta   90.00
_cell.angle_gamma   90.00
#
_symmetry.space_group_name_H-M   'P 1'
#
loop_
_entity.id
_entity.type
_entity.pdbx_description
1 polymer ?
#
loop_
_entity_poly.entity_id
_entity_poly.type
_entity_poly.pdbx_seq_one_letter_code
_entity_poly.pdbx_strand_id
1 'polypeptide(L)' 'MATHHHEIVEHKVGTMDITEQKRTFAGFIRFATWVAILSILVLIFMALVNS' A
#
# COMPACT_ATOMS: atom_id res chain seq x y z
N MET A 1 36.49 -17.42 20.09
CA MET A 1 35.02 -17.60 20.20
C MET A 1 34.44 -16.20 20.40
N ALA A 2 33.91 -15.58 19.34
CA ALA A 2 33.38 -14.23 19.44
C ALA A 2 32.10 -14.25 20.27
N THR A 3 32.08 -13.50 21.37
CA THR A 3 30.91 -13.33 22.25
C THR A 3 29.91 -12.41 21.56
N HIS A 4 28.93 -13.01 20.88
CA HIS A 4 27.75 -12.30 20.37
C HIS A 4 26.91 -11.82 21.57
N HIS A 5 27.14 -10.58 22.01
CA HIS A 5 26.26 -9.89 22.95
C HIS A 5 24.90 -9.68 22.27
N HIS A 6 23.92 -10.52 22.60
CA HIS A 6 22.53 -10.32 22.22
C HIS A 6 21.98 -9.22 23.14
N GLU A 7 22.08 -7.97 22.71
CA GLU A 7 21.36 -6.86 23.35
C GLU A 7 19.86 -7.14 23.15
N ILE A 8 19.15 -7.52 24.21
CA ILE A 8 17.69 -7.70 24.13
C ILE A 8 17.08 -6.31 24.04
N VAL A 9 16.93 -5.81 22.82
CA VAL A 9 16.13 -4.62 22.55
C VAL A 9 14.68 -5.03 22.77
N GLU A 10 14.10 -4.65 23.92
CA GLU A 10 12.72 -4.98 24.25
C GLU A 10 11.77 -4.24 23.29
N HIS A 11 11.30 -4.94 22.27
CA HIS A 11 10.37 -4.38 21.29
C HIS A 11 8.98 -4.21 21.92
N LYS A 12 8.62 -2.96 22.25
CA LYS A 12 7.27 -2.64 22.72
C LYS A 12 6.28 -2.68 21.55
N VAL A 13 5.26 -3.53 21.69
CA VAL A 13 4.20 -3.66 20.69
C VAL A 13 3.45 -2.33 20.53
N GLY A 14 3.21 -1.94 19.28
CA GLY A 14 2.44 -0.74 18.94
C GLY A 14 3.20 0.59 19.01
N THR A 15 4.50 0.57 19.36
CA THR A 15 5.34 1.79 19.34
C THR A 15 6.27 1.85 18.13
N MET A 16 6.17 0.91 17.19
CA MET A 16 6.89 0.99 15.93
C MET A 16 6.38 2.19 15.12
N ASP A 17 7.30 2.96 14.53
CA ASP A 17 6.95 4.01 13.58
C ASP A 17 6.30 3.39 12.34
N ILE A 18 5.09 3.87 12.03
CA ILE A 18 4.28 3.40 10.90
C ILE A 18 4.11 4.45 9.78
N THR A 19 4.97 5.46 9.74
CA THR A 19 4.88 6.59 8.79
C THR A 19 4.89 6.11 7.33
N GLU A 20 5.79 5.19 6.98
CA GLU A 20 5.90 4.68 5.61
C GLU A 20 4.72 3.79 5.21
N GLN A 21 4.16 3.02 6.15
CA GLN A 21 2.99 2.17 5.93
C GLN A 21 1.76 3.03 5.67
N LYS A 22 1.57 4.11 6.45
CA LYS A 22 0.50 5.09 6.22
C LYS A 22 0.64 5.77 4.85
N ARG A 23 1.86 6.18 4.50
CA ARG A 23 2.16 6.78 3.18
C ARG A 23 1.85 5.83 2.04
N THR A 24 2.26 4.57 2.18
CA THR A 24 2.01 3.52 1.18
C THR A 24 0.52 3.26 1.02
N PHE A 25 -0.23 3.17 2.12
CA PHE A 25 -1.67 2.98 2.09
C PHE A 25 -2.38 4.16 1.38
N ALA A 26 -2.01 5.40 1.69
CA ALA A 26 -2.55 6.56 0.99
C ALA A 26 -2.23 6.53 -0.52
N GLY A 27 -1.02 6.12 -0.89
CA GLY A 27 -0.63 5.89 -2.28
C GLY A 27 -1.49 4.81 -2.95
N PHE A 28 -1.68 3.69 -2.28
CA PHE A 28 -2.51 2.57 -2.75
C PHE A 28 -3.95 3.00 -3.02
N ILE A 29 -4.59 3.76 -2.11
CA ILE A 29 -5.97 4.23 -2.31
C ILE A 29 -6.08 5.14 -3.54
N ARG A 30 -5.11 6.04 -3.73
CA ARG A 30 -5.08 6.90 -4.92
C ARG A 30 -4.94 6.06 -6.19
N PHE A 31 -4.01 5.11 -6.21
CA PHE A 31 -3.81 4.20 -7.34
C PHE A 31 -5.07 3.37 -7.64
N ALA A 32 -5.68 2.75 -6.63
CA ALA A 32 -6.90 1.96 -6.76
C ALA A 32 -8.06 2.79 -7.33
N THR A 33 -8.19 4.05 -6.90
CA THR A 33 -9.20 4.98 -7.43
C THR A 33 -8.99 5.24 -8.93
N TRP A 34 -7.76 5.51 -9.35
CA TRP A 34 -7.43 5.71 -10.76
C TRP A 34 -7.70 4.48 -11.62
N VAL A 35 -7.35 3.29 -11.11
CA VAL A 35 -7.64 2.03 -11.80
C VAL A 35 -9.15 1.83 -11.95
N ALA A 36 -9.94 2.05 -10.90
CA ALA A 36 -11.39 1.91 -10.95
C ALA A 36 -12.02 2.87 -11.98
N ILE A 37 -11.61 4.14 -11.98
CA ILE A 37 -12.08 5.13 -12.97
C ILE A 37 -11.72 4.69 -14.39
N LEU A 38 -10.47 4.27 -14.63
CA LEU A 38 -10.02 3.82 -15.94
C LEU A 38 -10.82 2.60 -16.42
N SER A 39 -11.06 1.62 -15.54
CA SER A 39 -11.89 0.46 -15.86
C SER A 39 -13.31 0.86 -16.26
N ILE A 40 -13.95 1.77 -15.53
CA ILE A 40 -15.29 2.27 -15.87
C ILE A 40 -15.29 3.00 -17.23
N LEU A 41 -14.31 3.86 -17.48
CA LEU A 41 -14.19 4.58 -18.74
C LEU A 41 -14.02 3.63 -19.93
N VAL A 42 -13.19 2.58 -19.78
CA VAL A 42 -13.01 1.56 -20.81
C VAL A 42 -14.31 0.80 -21.06
N LEU A 43 -15.04 0.41 -20.02
CA LEU A 43 -16.32 -0.28 -20.17
C LEU A 43 -17.36 0.59 -20.89
N ILE A 44 -17.45 1.88 -20.55
CA ILE A 44 -18.35 2.83 -21.22
C ILE A 44 -17.93 2.99 -22.69
N PHE A 45 -16.65 3.19 -22.97
CA PHE A 45 -16.15 3.30 -24.34
C PHE A 45 -16.47 2.05 -25.17
N MET A 46 -16.23 0.86 -24.61
CA MET A 46 -16.55 -0.41 -25.27
C MET A 46 -18.05 -0.52 -25.57
N ALA A 47 -18.90 -0.13 -24.61
CA ALA A 47 -20.36 -0.14 -24.80
C ALA A 47 -20.83 0.85 -25.88
N LEU A 48 -20.15 1.98 -26.06
CA LEU A 48 -20.51 2.98 -27.09
C LEU A 48 -20.00 2.61 -28.48
N VAL A 49 -18.80 2.03 -28.58
CA VAL A 49 -18.16 1.70 -29.87
C VAL A 49 -18.59 0.33 -30.39
N ASN A 50 -18.85 -0.61 -29.48
CA ASN A 50 -19.26 -1.98 -29.80
C ASN A 50 -20.66 -2.27 -29.20
N SER A 51 -21.59 -1.31 -29.35
CA SER A 51 -23.01 -1.50 -29.02
C SER A 51 -23.68 -2.51 -29.93
#